data_AF-L7CMK2-F1
#
_entry.id   AF-L7CMK2-F1
#
_cell.length_a   1.000
_cell.length_b   1.000
_cell.length_c   1.000
_cell.angle_alpha   90.00
_cell.angle_beta   90.00
_cell.angle_gamma   90.00
#
_symmetry.space_group_name_H-M   'P 1'
#
loop_
_entity.id
_entity.type
_entity.pdbx_description
1 polymer ?
#
loop_
_entity_poly.entity_id
_entity_poly.type
_entity_poly.pdbx_seq_one_letter_code
_entity_poly.pdbx_strand_id
1 'polypeptide(L)'
;MRAFLEPINAEAYRSLHEAGDDLLALHRLNVPSTLHRSLLSTNAIENSFLNTRRKLGRVTRFRAETDQATRWLSYALLEAEKGFRRISGHSFLPTLIAALARPSANPE
;
A
#
# COMPACT_ATOMS: atom_id res chain seq x y z
N MET A 1 -17.12 0.06 16.99
CA MET A 1 -16.08 -0.75 16.33
C MET A 1 -15.05 -1.29 17.32
N ARG A 2 -14.40 -0.44 18.14
CA ARG A 2 -13.46 -0.88 19.20
C ARG A 2 -14.08 -1.87 20.20
N ALA A 3 -15.18 -1.50 20.86
CA ALA A 3 -15.92 -2.38 21.79
C ALA A 3 -16.49 -3.67 21.14
N PHE A 4 -16.56 -3.72 19.80
CA PHE A 4 -16.97 -4.93 19.07
C PHE A 4 -15.78 -5.87 18.84
N LEU A 5 -14.59 -5.34 18.51
CA LEU A 5 -13.41 -6.16 18.23
C LEU A 5 -12.73 -6.68 19.49
N GLU A 6 -12.76 -5.91 20.58
CA GLU A 6 -12.12 -6.26 21.86
C GLU A 6 -12.45 -7.68 22.36
N PRO A 7 -13.73 -8.12 22.42
CA PRO A 7 -14.04 -9.49 22.84
C PRO A 7 -13.76 -10.57 21.77
N ILE A 8 -13.51 -10.20 20.52
CA ILE A 8 -13.38 -11.15 19.39
C ILE A 8 -11.90 -11.46 19.10
N ASN A 9 -11.05 -10.44 19.03
CA ASN A 9 -9.64 -10.59 18.67
C ASN A 9 -8.79 -9.42 19.21
N ALA A 10 -7.87 -9.74 20.12
CA ALA A 10 -7.02 -8.76 20.78
C ALA A 10 -6.03 -8.05 19.83
N GLU A 11 -5.49 -8.76 18.83
CA GLU A 11 -4.57 -8.17 17.85
C GLU A 11 -5.31 -7.27 16.86
N ALA A 12 -6.50 -7.66 16.40
CA ALA A 12 -7.34 -6.80 15.56
C ALA A 12 -7.75 -5.51 16.29
N TYR A 13 -8.07 -5.61 17.58
CA TYR A 13 -8.30 -4.44 18.42
C TYR A 13 -7.05 -3.56 18.50
N ARG A 14 -5.87 -4.14 18.76
CA ARG A 14 -4.61 -3.40 18.86
C ARG A 14 -4.26 -2.70 17.56
N SER A 15 -4.37 -3.37 16.41
CA SER A 15 -4.14 -2.75 15.10
C SER A 15 -5.14 -1.63 14.80
N LEU A 16 -6.43 -1.78 15.14
CA LEU A 16 -7.40 -0.69 14.98
C LEU A 16 -7.08 0.50 15.89
N HIS A 17 -6.60 0.23 17.10
CA HIS A 17 -6.22 1.28 18.05
C HIS A 17 -4.97 2.03 17.57
N GLU A 18 -3.94 1.30 17.13
CA GLU A 18 -2.70 1.84 16.56
C GLU A 18 -2.98 2.70 15.33
N ALA A 19 -3.80 2.22 14.39
CA ALA A 19 -4.13 2.96 13.18
C ALA A 19 -4.91 4.25 13.45
N GLY A 20 -5.70 4.30 14.52
CA GLY A 20 -6.37 5.52 15.00
C GLY A 20 -7.02 6.37 13.89
N ASP A 21 -6.54 7.60 13.77
CA ASP A 21 -7.00 8.59 12.80
C ASP A 21 -6.44 8.39 11.39
N ASP A 22 -5.32 7.68 11.25
CA ASP A 22 -4.69 7.39 9.96
C ASP A 22 -5.61 6.52 9.09
N LEU A 23 -6.43 5.68 9.71
CA LEU A 23 -7.44 4.86 9.02
C LEU A 23 -8.42 5.72 8.20
N LEU A 24 -8.70 6.95 8.65
CA LEU A 24 -9.62 7.89 8.00
C LEU A 24 -8.89 9.01 7.24
N ALA A 25 -7.55 9.01 7.23
CA ALA A 25 -6.77 10.11 6.66
C ALA A 25 -7.15 10.41 5.21
N LEU A 26 -7.27 9.38 4.35
CA LEU A 26 -7.64 9.58 2.95
C LEU A 26 -9.05 10.18 2.81
N HIS A 27 -9.99 9.77 3.67
CA HIS A 27 -11.35 10.34 3.68
C HIS A 27 -11.35 11.80 4.10
N ARG A 28 -10.49 12.18 5.06
CA ARG A 28 -10.35 13.56 5.54
C ARG A 28 -9.74 14.51 4.51
N LEU A 29 -9.02 13.99 3.50
CA LEU A 29 -8.44 14.83 2.43
C LEU A 29 -9.48 15.44 1.48
N ASN A 30 -10.73 14.94 1.53
CA ASN A 30 -11.86 15.41 0.72
C ASN A 30 -11.56 15.47 -0.80
N VAL A 31 -10.91 14.42 -1.30
CA VAL A 31 -10.58 14.23 -2.72
C VAL A 31 -11.66 13.36 -3.41
N PRO A 32 -11.76 13.40 -4.75
CA PRO A 32 -12.72 12.55 -5.47
C PRO A 32 -12.58 11.06 -5.12
N SER A 33 -13.71 10.41 -4.87
CA SER A 33 -13.76 8.99 -4.46
C SER A 33 -13.28 8.00 -5.53
N THR A 34 -13.04 8.47 -6.76
CA THR A 34 -12.49 7.66 -7.86
C THR A 34 -11.11 7.09 -7.54
N LEU A 35 -10.32 7.78 -6.71
CA LEU A 35 -9.03 7.33 -6.20
C LEU A 35 -9.16 6.24 -5.13
N HIS A 36 -10.27 6.20 -4.38
CA HIS A 36 -10.48 5.26 -3.27
C HIS A 36 -10.38 3.80 -3.72
N ARG A 37 -10.85 3.48 -4.95
CA ARG A 37 -10.78 2.13 -5.51
C ARG A 37 -9.35 1.56 -5.49
N SER A 38 -8.35 2.40 -5.70
CA SER A 38 -6.95 1.98 -5.69
C SER A 38 -6.30 2.21 -4.32
N LEU A 39 -6.54 3.37 -3.70
CA LEU A 39 -5.83 3.82 -2.50
C LEU A 39 -6.37 3.26 -1.18
N LEU A 40 -7.63 2.83 -1.11
CA LEU A 40 -8.19 2.14 0.06
C LEU A 40 -8.07 0.61 -0.04
N SER A 41 -7.37 0.12 -1.06
CA SER A 41 -7.09 -1.30 -1.23
C SER A 41 -5.60 -1.55 -1.15
N THR A 42 -5.23 -2.73 -0.67
CA THR A 42 -3.84 -3.22 -0.68
C THR A 42 -3.45 -3.84 -2.02
N ASN A 43 -4.38 -3.90 -3.00
CA ASN A 43 -4.18 -4.56 -4.29
C ASN A 43 -2.92 -4.11 -5.04
N ALA A 44 -2.58 -2.82 -5.01
CA ALA A 44 -1.39 -2.31 -5.70
C ALA A 44 -0.09 -2.90 -5.12
N ILE A 45 -0.06 -3.11 -3.81
CA ILE A 45 1.09 -3.66 -3.08
C ILE A 45 1.09 -5.19 -3.20
N GLU A 46 -0.05 -5.82 -2.92
CA GLU A 46 -0.21 -7.27 -2.93
C GLU A 46 0.03 -7.88 -4.31
N ASN A 47 -0.56 -7.32 -5.38
CA ASN A 47 -0.35 -7.85 -6.73
C ASN A 47 1.10 -7.69 -7.18
N SER A 48 1.74 -6.58 -6.81
CA SER A 48 3.16 -6.35 -7.10
C SER A 48 4.02 -7.43 -6.44
N PHE A 49 3.87 -7.64 -5.13
CA PHE A 49 4.63 -8.67 -4.41
C PHE A 49 4.29 -10.09 -4.86
N LEU A 50 3.03 -10.39 -5.18
CA LEU A 50 2.62 -11.68 -5.70
C LEU A 50 3.34 -12.01 -7.01
N ASN A 51 3.38 -11.06 -7.94
CA ASN A 51 4.04 -11.25 -9.23
C ASN A 51 5.57 -11.34 -9.08
N THR A 52 6.17 -10.49 -8.24
CA THR A 52 7.61 -10.57 -7.92
C THR A 52 7.96 -11.92 -7.31
N ARG A 53 7.19 -12.41 -6.33
CA ARG A 53 7.41 -13.73 -5.70
C ARG A 53 7.30 -14.88 -6.70
N ARG A 54 6.37 -14.82 -7.66
CA ARG A 54 6.27 -15.84 -8.72
C ARG A 54 7.52 -15.91 -9.59
N LYS A 55 8.16 -14.77 -9.87
CA LYS A 55 9.41 -14.70 -10.66
C LYS A 55 10.62 -15.18 -9.85
N LEU A 56 10.66 -14.87 -8.56
CA LEU A 56 11.75 -15.28 -7.66
C LEU A 56 11.62 -16.73 -7.15
N GLY A 57 10.42 -17.32 -7.19
CA GLY A 57 10.12 -18.58 -6.48
C GLY A 57 10.93 -19.82 -6.91
N ARG A 58 11.65 -19.77 -8.04
CA ARG A 58 12.56 -20.83 -8.48
C ARG A 58 14.02 -20.57 -8.13
N VAL A 59 14.35 -19.37 -7.65
CA VAL A 59 15.69 -18.99 -7.21
C VAL A 59 15.79 -19.31 -5.73
N THR A 60 16.28 -20.51 -5.40
CA THR A 60 16.27 -21.03 -4.03
C THR A 60 17.61 -20.88 -3.31
N ARG A 61 18.66 -20.48 -4.01
CA ARG A 61 20.01 -20.32 -3.46
C ARG A 61 20.51 -18.89 -3.67
N PHE A 62 20.42 -18.09 -2.62
CA PHE A 62 21.03 -16.76 -2.56
C PHE A 62 22.38 -16.84 -1.86
N ARG A 63 23.36 -16.10 -2.39
CA ARG A 63 24.73 -16.02 -1.87
C ARG A 63 24.99 -14.59 -1.42
N ALA A 64 25.24 -14.40 -0.12
CA ALA A 64 25.39 -13.08 0.49
C ALA A 64 26.61 -12.32 -0.07
N GLU A 65 27.62 -13.04 -0.53
CA GLU A 65 28.83 -12.53 -1.15
C GLU A 65 28.62 -12.05 -2.61
N THR A 66 27.41 -12.14 -3.15
CA THR A 66 27.09 -11.74 -4.53
C THR A 66 25.95 -10.72 -4.58
N ASP A 67 25.86 -9.97 -5.67
CA ASP A 67 24.75 -9.04 -5.94
C ASP A 67 23.51 -9.72 -6.57
N GLN A 68 23.51 -11.06 -6.65
CA GLN A 68 22.47 -11.82 -7.36
C GLN A 68 21.08 -11.61 -6.76
N ALA A 69 20.95 -11.46 -5.44
CA ALA A 69 19.66 -11.18 -4.80
C ALA A 69 19.05 -9.87 -5.34
N THR A 70 19.85 -8.80 -5.40
CA THR A 70 19.44 -7.51 -5.93
C THR A 70 19.10 -7.63 -7.42
N ARG A 71 19.94 -8.29 -8.23
CA ARG A 71 19.68 -8.49 -9.66
C ARG A 71 18.38 -9.23 -9.94
N TRP A 72 18.14 -10.33 -9.22
CA TRP A 72 16.91 -11.10 -9.36
C TRP A 72 15.68 -10.30 -8.93
N LEU A 73 15.79 -9.54 -7.84
CA LEU A 73 14.72 -8.64 -7.40
C LEU A 73 14.43 -7.56 -8.45
N SER A 74 15.46 -6.90 -8.98
CA SER A 74 15.32 -5.90 -10.05
C SER A 74 14.64 -6.50 -11.28
N TYR A 75 15.09 -7.67 -11.74
CA TYR A 75 14.45 -8.39 -12.84
C TYR A 75 12.97 -8.69 -12.55
N ALA A 76 12.67 -9.24 -11.37
CA ALA A 76 11.31 -9.61 -10.99
C ALA A 76 10.38 -8.39 -10.88
N LEU A 77 10.88 -7.24 -10.43
CA LEU A 77 10.14 -5.98 -10.38
C LEU A 77 9.88 -5.42 -11.77
N LEU A 78 10.89 -5.39 -12.66
CA LEU A 78 10.74 -4.97 -14.05
C LEU A 78 9.73 -5.85 -14.81
N GLU A 79 9.70 -7.14 -14.51
CA GLU A 79 8.71 -8.07 -15.07
C GLU A 79 7.31 -7.83 -14.52
N ALA A 80 7.17 -7.52 -13.23
CA ALA A 80 5.88 -7.19 -12.62
C ALA A 80 5.32 -5.88 -13.16
N GLU A 81 6.18 -4.88 -13.36
CA GLU A 81 5.83 -3.54 -13.85
C GLU A 81 5.10 -3.58 -15.19
N LYS A 82 5.47 -4.50 -16.08
CA LYS A 82 4.81 -4.69 -17.39
C LYS A 82 3.31 -4.97 -17.28
N GLY A 83 2.85 -5.50 -16.14
CA GLY A 83 1.44 -5.78 -15.87
C GLY A 83 0.70 -4.64 -15.16
N PHE A 84 1.36 -3.54 -14.82
CA PHE A 84 0.75 -2.47 -14.05
C PHE A 84 -0.28 -1.70 -14.86
N ARG A 85 -1.36 -1.34 -14.19
CA ARG A 85 -2.40 -0.47 -14.72
C ARG A 85 -2.32 0.87 -14.02
N ARG A 86 -2.78 1.91 -14.70
CA ARG A 86 -2.92 3.24 -14.08
C ARG A 86 -3.88 3.15 -12.88
N ILE A 87 -3.60 3.95 -11.87
CA ILE A 87 -4.49 4.15 -10.73
C ILE A 87 -5.86 4.62 -11.23
N SER A 88 -6.91 4.07 -10.65
CA SER A 88 -8.28 4.52 -10.91
C SER A 88 -8.40 6.01 -10.57
N GLY A 89 -8.87 6.83 -11.50
CA GLY A 89 -8.96 8.28 -11.28
C GLY A 89 -7.61 9.01 -11.27
N HIS A 90 -6.57 8.46 -11.91
CA HIS A 90 -5.21 9.05 -11.92
C HIS A 90 -5.15 10.54 -12.33
N SER A 91 -6.12 11.04 -13.10
CA SER A 91 -6.24 12.46 -13.45
C SER A 91 -6.40 13.38 -12.24
N PHE A 92 -6.88 12.87 -11.11
CA PHE A 92 -7.07 13.59 -9.86
C PHE A 92 -5.87 13.49 -8.90
N LEU A 93 -4.78 12.82 -9.28
CA LEU A 93 -3.56 12.77 -8.47
C LEU A 93 -3.00 14.17 -8.14
N PRO A 94 -3.01 15.18 -9.03
CA PRO A 94 -2.60 16.54 -8.67
C PRO A 94 -3.44 17.14 -7.54
N THR A 95 -4.76 16.89 -7.53
CA THR A 95 -5.66 17.33 -6.45
C THR A 95 -5.32 16.65 -5.13
N LEU A 96 -4.99 15.36 -5.16
CA LEU A 96 -4.52 14.62 -3.99
C LEU A 96 -3.20 15.18 -3.45
N ILE A 97 -2.23 15.45 -4.33
CA ILE A 97 -0.94 16.04 -3.94
C ILE A 97 -1.15 17.41 -3.28
N ALA A 98 -1.97 18.26 -3.88
CA ALA A 98 -2.32 19.55 -3.30
C ALA A 98 -3.01 19.40 -1.93
N ALA A 99 -3.85 18.38 -1.77
CA ALA A 99 -4.52 18.10 -0.51
C ALA A 99 -3.56 17.63 0.60
N LEU A 100 -2.58 16.81 0.26
CA LEU A 100 -1.52 16.33 1.15
C LEU A 100 -0.52 17.43 1.54
N ALA A 101 -0.30 18.41 0.65
CA ALA A 101 0.59 19.54 0.90
C ALA A 101 0.00 20.61 1.83
N ARG A 102 -1.31 20.55 2.11
CA ARG A 102 -1.91 21.44 3.11
C ARG A 102 -1.29 21.11 4.46
N PRO A 103 -0.85 22.11 5.24
CA PRO A 103 -0.48 21.88 6.64
C PRO A 103 -1.63 21.13 7.31
N SER A 104 -1.30 20.11 8.10
CA SER A 104 -2.29 19.55 9.00
C SER A 104 -2.85 20.72 9.79
N ALA A 105 -4.13 21.03 9.59
CA ALA A 105 -4.82 21.90 10.53
C ALA A 105 -4.76 21.13 11.85
N ASN A 106 -3.79 21.48 12.70
CA ASN A 106 -3.58 20.86 13.99
C ASN A 106 -4.94 20.72 14.67
N PRO A 107 -5.41 19.51 14.95
CA PRO A 107 -6.38 19.32 16.00
C PRO A 107 -5.61 19.05 17.30
N GLU A 108 -6.10 19.66 18.37
CA GLU A 108 -5.78 19.28 19.75
C GLU A 108 -5.85 17.76 20.00
#